data_AF-A0AAN8YS82-F1
#
_entry.id   AF-A0AAN8YS82-F1
#
_cell.length_a   1.000
_cell.length_b   1.000
_cell.length_c   1.000
_cell.angle_alpha   90.00
_cell.angle_beta   90.00
_cell.angle_gamma   90.00
#
_symmetry.space_group_name_H-M   'P 1'
#
loop_
_entity.id
_entity.type
_entity.pdbx_description
1 polymer ?
#
loop_
_entity_poly.entity_id
_entity_poly.type
_entity_poly.pdbx_seq_one_letter_code
_entity_poly.pdbx_strand_id
1 'polypeptide(L)'
;MSSPKKILLRSSDGEVFEVEEAVALESQTIKFLIEDDCAGSDIPISNVTSNILAKVLEYLKRHVEASSKTDDKDAEDDLKVFDAEFVKVDQKTLFDLILAANYLNIKGLLDLTCQTVADMIKGKTPEAIRKTFNIKNDFTPEEEEEVRRENAWAFE
;
A
#
# COMPACT_ATOMS: atom_id res chain seq x y z
N MET A 1 5.88 -29.94 17.04
CA MET A 1 5.70 -28.61 16.43
C MET A 1 5.33 -28.85 14.99
N SER A 2 4.09 -28.57 14.58
CA SER A 2 3.72 -28.66 13.16
C SER A 2 4.49 -27.59 12.40
N SER A 3 5.07 -27.94 11.24
CA SER A 3 5.71 -26.96 10.36
C SER A 3 4.70 -25.85 10.00
N PRO A 4 5.14 -24.59 9.85
CA PRO A 4 4.26 -23.52 9.41
C PRO A 4 3.65 -23.91 8.05
N LYS A 5 2.33 -23.86 7.96
CA LYS A 5 1.61 -24.14 6.71
C LYS A 5 1.96 -23.03 5.72
N LYS A 6 2.28 -23.44 4.49
CA LYS A 6 2.68 -22.54 3.41
C LYS A 6 1.63 -22.53 2.31
N ILE A 7 1.50 -21.40 1.65
CA ILE A 7 0.54 -21.14 0.58
C ILE A 7 1.29 -20.62 -0.63
N LEU A 8 0.86 -21.04 -1.81
CA LEU A 8 1.38 -20.57 -3.08
C LEU A 8 0.46 -19.48 -3.62
N LEU A 9 1.02 -18.31 -3.90
CA LEU A 9 0.33 -17.18 -4.53
C LEU A 9 0.92 -16.96 -5.91
N ARG A 10 0.09 -16.88 -6.96
CA ARG A 10 0.54 -16.59 -8.32
C ARG A 10 0.24 -15.15 -8.70
N SER A 11 1.23 -14.36 -9.07
CA SER A 11 1.06 -12.99 -9.58
C SER A 11 0.42 -12.96 -10.97
N SER A 12 -0.02 -11.78 -11.41
CA SER A 12 -0.68 -11.56 -12.70
C SER A 12 0.22 -11.87 -13.92
N ASP A 13 1.53 -11.77 -13.75
CA ASP A 13 2.57 -12.11 -14.73
C ASP A 13 3.09 -13.56 -14.59
N GLY A 14 2.45 -14.36 -13.73
CA GLY A 14 2.61 -15.81 -13.68
C GLY A 14 3.66 -16.34 -12.71
N GLU A 15 4.39 -15.46 -12.02
CA GLU A 15 5.35 -15.84 -10.98
C GLU A 15 4.64 -16.38 -9.73
N VAL A 16 5.23 -17.38 -9.08
CA VAL A 16 4.64 -18.03 -7.91
C VAL A 16 5.48 -17.77 -6.68
N PHE A 17 4.84 -17.28 -5.63
CA PHE A 17 5.42 -16.96 -4.34
C PHE A 17 4.97 -17.97 -3.30
N GLU A 18 5.93 -18.59 -2.62
CA GLU A 18 5.65 -19.41 -1.44
C GLU A 18 5.73 -18.54 -0.19
N VAL A 19 4.61 -18.45 0.55
CA VAL A 19 4.51 -17.61 1.75
C VAL A 19 3.89 -18.39 2.90
N GLU A 20 4.26 -18.04 4.12
CA GLU A 20 3.62 -18.59 5.32
C GLU A 20 2.15 -18.18 5.40
N GLU A 21 1.29 -19.11 5.78
CA GLU A 21 -0.16 -18.87 5.91
C GLU A 21 -0.45 -17.69 6.85
N ALA A 22 0.30 -17.54 7.95
CA ALA A 22 0.15 -16.42 8.87
C ALA A 22 0.36 -15.04 8.20
N VAL A 23 1.32 -14.94 7.27
CA VAL A 23 1.57 -13.72 6.50
C VAL A 23 0.50 -13.50 5.45
N ALA A 24 0.05 -14.56 4.78
CA ALA A 24 -1.01 -14.49 3.78
C ALA A 24 -2.37 -14.07 4.38
N LEU A 25 -2.65 -14.46 5.63
CA LEU A 25 -3.89 -14.17 6.34
C LEU A 25 -4.07 -12.69 6.74
N GLU A 26 -3.01 -11.89 6.69
CA GLU A 26 -3.10 -10.43 6.85
C GLU A 26 -3.90 -9.78 5.71
N SER A 27 -3.97 -10.43 4.55
CA SER A 27 -4.89 -10.06 3.47
C SER A 27 -6.25 -10.70 3.70
N GLN A 28 -7.29 -9.87 3.86
CA GLN A 28 -8.66 -10.38 3.99
C GLN A 28 -9.12 -11.08 2.71
N THR A 29 -8.72 -10.58 1.53
CA THR A 29 -9.03 -11.21 0.24
C THR A 29 -8.45 -12.63 0.17
N ILE A 30 -7.16 -12.80 0.52
CA ILE A 30 -6.52 -14.12 0.49
C ILE A 30 -7.13 -15.05 1.54
N LYS A 31 -7.45 -14.53 2.73
CA LYS A 31 -8.14 -15.29 3.78
C LYS A 31 -9.45 -15.91 3.28
N PHE A 32 -10.32 -15.12 2.64
CA PHE A 32 -11.58 -15.65 2.09
C PHE A 32 -11.35 -16.71 1.00
N LEU A 33 -10.32 -16.53 0.15
CA LEU A 33 -9.98 -17.51 -0.88
C LEU A 33 -9.47 -18.84 -0.32
N ILE A 34 -8.81 -18.81 0.84
CA ILE A 34 -8.35 -20.02 1.54
C ILE A 34 -9.55 -20.75 2.18
N GLU A 35 -10.48 -20.02 2.79
CA GLU A 35 -11.64 -20.58 3.49
C GLU A 35 -12.64 -21.24 2.53
N ASP A 36 -12.79 -20.71 1.31
CA ASP A 36 -13.71 -21.23 0.28
C ASP A 36 -13.23 -22.53 -0.43
N ASP A 37 -12.13 -23.15 0.03
CA ASP A 37 -11.50 -24.37 -0.54
C ASP A 37 -11.28 -24.32 -2.07
N CYS A 38 -11.25 -23.12 -2.64
CA CYS A 38 -11.02 -22.87 -4.05
C CYS A 38 -9.53 -22.97 -4.44
N ALA A 39 -8.67 -23.32 -3.48
CA ALA A 39 -7.25 -23.49 -3.69
C ALA A 39 -6.98 -24.86 -4.36
N GLY A 40 -7.10 -24.86 -5.69
CA GLY A 40 -6.09 -25.57 -6.49
C GLY A 40 -4.68 -25.18 -6.02
N SER A 41 -3.66 -25.91 -6.47
CA SER A 41 -2.26 -25.82 -6.00
C SER A 41 -1.69 -24.42 -5.69
N ASP A 42 -2.22 -23.35 -6.29
CA ASP A 42 -1.81 -21.96 -6.10
C ASP A 42 -2.99 -20.98 -6.25
N ILE A 43 -3.03 -19.94 -5.41
CA ILE A 43 -4.06 -18.88 -5.39
C ILE A 43 -3.68 -17.78 -6.40
N PRO A 44 -4.52 -17.50 -7.43
CA PRO A 44 -4.21 -16.49 -8.43
C PRO A 44 -4.50 -15.06 -7.94
N ILE A 45 -3.51 -14.18 -8.02
CA ILE A 45 -3.56 -12.74 -7.71
C ILE A 45 -3.49 -11.96 -9.03
N SER A 46 -4.58 -11.99 -9.78
CA SER A 46 -4.63 -11.54 -11.19
C SER A 46 -4.40 -10.04 -11.41
N ASN A 47 -4.52 -9.21 -10.38
CA ASN A 47 -4.40 -7.75 -10.51
C ASN A 47 -3.08 -7.18 -9.99
N VAL A 48 -2.14 -8.02 -9.53
CA VAL A 48 -0.88 -7.58 -8.93
C VAL A 48 0.29 -8.26 -9.63
N THR A 49 1.22 -7.47 -10.16
CA THR A 49 2.44 -7.98 -10.80
C THR A 49 3.40 -8.56 -9.76
N SER A 50 4.31 -9.44 -10.19
CA SER A 50 5.33 -10.07 -9.35
C SER A 50 6.10 -9.08 -8.47
N ASN A 51 6.62 -8.01 -9.07
CA ASN A 51 7.40 -6.99 -8.37
C ASN A 51 6.61 -6.31 -7.24
N ILE A 52 5.34 -5.98 -7.49
CA ILE A 52 4.48 -5.34 -6.48
C ILE A 52 4.07 -6.35 -5.42
N LEU A 53 3.73 -7.58 -5.83
CA LEU A 53 3.38 -8.65 -4.90
C LEU A 53 4.54 -8.97 -3.96
N ALA A 54 5.78 -9.03 -4.46
CA ALA A 54 6.97 -9.22 -3.64
C ALA A 54 7.10 -8.15 -2.54
N LYS A 55 6.89 -6.87 -2.88
CA LYS A 55 6.90 -5.77 -1.90
C LYS A 55 5.77 -5.86 -0.89
N VAL A 56 4.57 -6.23 -1.33
CA VAL A 56 3.43 -6.46 -0.42
C VAL A 56 3.76 -7.57 0.57
N LEU A 57 4.33 -8.68 0.10
CA LEU A 57 4.70 -9.81 0.96
C LEU A 57 5.83 -9.45 1.94
N GLU A 58 6.80 -8.64 1.52
CA GLU A 58 7.84 -8.08 2.39
C GLU A 58 7.23 -7.25 3.53
N TYR A 59 6.32 -6.34 3.19
CA TYR A 59 5.59 -5.51 4.16
C TYR A 59 4.81 -6.37 5.17
N LEU A 60 4.01 -7.33 4.68
CA LEU A 60 3.21 -8.20 5.53
C LEU A 60 4.08 -9.03 6.47
N LYS A 61 5.16 -9.62 5.96
CA LYS A 61 6.08 -10.43 6.76
C LYS A 61 6.69 -9.60 7.90
N ARG A 62 7.15 -8.39 7.60
CA ARG A 62 7.73 -7.49 8.61
C ARG A 62 6.71 -7.12 9.70
N HIS A 63 5.45 -6.88 9.33
CA HIS A 63 4.38 -6.53 10.27
C HIS A 63 3.96 -7.71 11.16
N VAL A 64 3.92 -8.92 10.61
CA VAL A 64 3.66 -10.14 11.39
C VAL A 64 4.81 -10.43 12.36
N GLU A 65 6.06 -10.24 11.94
CA GLU A 65 7.21 -10.39 12.83
C GLU A 65 7.20 -9.35 13.96
N ALA A 66 6.81 -8.10 13.67
CA ALA A 66 6.70 -7.05 14.69
C ALA A 66 5.55 -7.30 15.67
N SER A 67 4.39 -7.77 15.19
CA SER A 67 3.24 -8.10 16.05
C SER A 67 3.50 -9.30 16.97
N SER A 68 4.47 -10.15 16.66
CA SER A 68 4.90 -11.22 17.57
C SER A 68 5.76 -10.73 18.75
N LYS A 69 6.21 -9.47 18.74
CA LYS A 69 7.15 -8.86 19.72
C LYS A 69 6.50 -7.75 20.56
N THR A 70 5.17 -7.79 20.75
CA THR A 70 4.29 -6.72 21.24
C THR A 70 4.66 -5.96 22.53
N ASP A 71 5.64 -6.40 23.32
CA ASP A 71 6.02 -5.75 24.58
C ASP A 71 7.31 -4.92 24.49
N ASP A 72 7.90 -4.81 23.29
CA ASP A 72 9.15 -4.08 23.08
C ASP A 72 8.90 -2.74 22.35
N LYS A 73 9.02 -1.63 23.07
CA LYS A 73 8.88 -0.28 22.49
C LYS A 73 9.88 -0.03 21.36
N ASP A 74 11.06 -0.64 21.44
CA ASP A 74 12.09 -0.50 20.41
C ASP A 74 11.63 -1.15 19.09
N ALA A 75 10.82 -2.22 19.17
CA ALA A 75 10.25 -2.88 17.99
C ALA A 75 9.17 -2.04 17.28
N GLU A 76 8.41 -1.22 18.02
CA GLU A 76 7.41 -0.32 17.44
C GLU A 76 8.07 0.84 16.68
N ASP A 77 9.14 1.41 17.25
CA ASP A 77 9.89 2.49 16.60
C ASP A 77 10.67 1.98 15.37
N ASP A 78 11.27 0.79 15.46
CA ASP A 78 11.89 0.11 14.31
C ASP A 78 10.91 -0.16 13.16
N LEU A 79 9.65 -0.47 13.49
CA LEU A 79 8.60 -0.69 12.49
C LEU A 79 8.23 0.62 11.78
N LYS A 80 8.09 1.73 12.52
CA LYS A 80 7.84 3.05 11.93
C LYS A 80 8.98 3.50 11.01
N VAL A 81 10.22 3.23 11.38
CA VAL A 81 11.39 3.51 10.52
C VAL A 81 11.34 2.66 9.26
N PHE A 82 11.02 1.37 9.40
CA PHE A 82 10.83 0.48 8.25
C PHE A 82 9.73 1.01 7.31
N ASP A 83 8.56 1.38 7.84
CA ASP A 83 7.44 1.90 7.06
C ASP A 83 7.80 3.18 6.31
N ALA A 84 8.50 4.09 6.98
CA ALA A 84 8.97 5.33 6.39
C ALA A 84 9.98 5.10 5.25
N GLU A 85 10.83 4.08 5.33
CA GLU A 85 11.74 3.70 4.23
C GLU A 85 11.01 2.91 3.14
N PHE A 86 10.07 2.04 3.50
CA PHE A 86 9.34 1.16 2.58
C PHE A 86 8.57 1.96 1.53
N VAL A 87 7.97 3.09 1.92
CA VAL A 87 7.21 3.97 1.01
C VAL A 87 8.08 4.94 0.19
N LYS A 88 9.41 4.98 0.40
CA LYS A 88 10.33 5.78 -0.42
C LYS A 88 10.64 5.11 -1.75
N VAL A 89 9.59 4.91 -2.53
CA VAL A 89 9.63 4.38 -3.90
C VAL A 89 9.22 5.48 -4.88
N ASP A 90 9.39 5.21 -6.18
CA ASP A 90 8.88 6.11 -7.20
C ASP A 90 7.33 6.15 -7.19
N GLN A 91 6.75 7.23 -7.73
CA GLN A 91 5.29 7.44 -7.68
C GLN A 91 4.50 6.30 -8.34
N LYS A 92 5.01 5.71 -9.42
CA LYS A 92 4.33 4.61 -10.10
C LYS A 92 4.25 3.40 -9.17
N THR A 93 5.36 3.02 -8.55
CA THR A 93 5.38 1.93 -7.56
C THR A 93 4.48 2.24 -6.37
N LEU A 94 4.46 3.48 -5.87
CA LEU A 94 3.58 3.87 -4.76
C LEU A 94 2.10 3.72 -5.13
N PHE A 95 1.69 4.15 -6.32
CA PHE A 95 0.32 3.97 -6.79
C PHE A 95 -0.03 2.50 -7.03
N ASP A 96 0.89 1.72 -7.59
CA ASP A 96 0.69 0.27 -7.75
C ASP A 96 0.53 -0.43 -6.38
N LEU A 97 1.27 0.02 -5.35
CA LEU A 97 1.10 -0.47 -3.97
C LEU A 97 -0.26 -0.08 -3.37
N ILE A 98 -0.77 1.14 -3.61
CA ILE A 98 -2.11 1.56 -3.17
C ILE A 98 -3.19 0.65 -3.80
N LEU A 99 -3.09 0.42 -5.11
CA LEU A 99 -4.04 -0.44 -5.83
C LEU A 99 -3.97 -1.89 -5.34
N ALA A 100 -2.77 -2.42 -5.12
CA ALA A 100 -2.58 -3.76 -4.59
C ALA A 100 -3.10 -3.90 -3.16
N ALA A 101 -2.83 -2.93 -2.28
CA ALA A 101 -3.31 -2.92 -0.90
C ALA A 101 -4.85 -2.88 -0.83
N ASN A 102 -5.49 -2.09 -1.68
CA ASN A 102 -6.94 -2.04 -1.79
C ASN A 102 -7.51 -3.37 -2.33
N TYR A 103 -6.91 -3.93 -3.39
CA TYR A 103 -7.36 -5.20 -3.98
C TYR A 103 -7.23 -6.39 -3.01
N LEU A 104 -6.11 -6.48 -2.31
CA LEU A 104 -5.83 -7.51 -1.32
C LEU A 104 -6.47 -7.21 0.05
N ASN A 105 -7.11 -6.06 0.20
CA ASN A 105 -7.73 -5.59 1.44
C ASN A 105 -6.78 -5.66 2.64
N ILE A 106 -5.62 -5.00 2.49
CA ILE A 106 -4.58 -4.89 3.51
C ILE A 106 -4.62 -3.47 4.08
N LYS A 107 -5.38 -3.30 5.17
CA LYS A 107 -5.66 -1.98 5.75
C LYS A 107 -4.40 -1.20 6.13
N GLY A 108 -3.43 -1.85 6.80
CA GLY A 108 -2.19 -1.19 7.25
C GLY A 108 -1.39 -0.58 6.09
N LEU A 109 -1.21 -1.36 5.02
CA LEU A 109 -0.50 -0.89 3.82
C LEU A 109 -1.27 0.22 3.08
N LEU A 110 -2.60 0.11 3.01
CA LEU A 110 -3.44 1.11 2.38
C LEU A 110 -3.37 2.44 3.14
N ASP A 111 -3.48 2.40 4.46
CA ASP A 111 -3.40 3.60 5.31
C ASP A 111 -2.02 4.26 5.18
N LEU A 112 -0.93 3.47 5.26
CA LEU A 112 0.44 3.95 5.15
C LEU A 112 0.70 4.64 3.80
N THR A 113 0.30 4.01 2.70
CA THR A 113 0.50 4.57 1.36
C THR A 113 -0.39 5.78 1.09
N CYS A 114 -1.64 5.78 1.55
CA CYS A 114 -2.53 6.95 1.49
C CYS A 114 -1.98 8.14 2.29
N GLN A 115 -1.49 7.88 3.51
CA GLN A 115 -0.90 8.90 4.36
C GLN A 115 0.34 9.51 3.71
N THR A 116 1.19 8.69 3.08
CA THR A 116 2.36 9.16 2.34
C THR A 116 1.97 10.13 1.21
N VAL A 117 0.93 9.80 0.44
CA VAL A 117 0.43 10.70 -0.62
C VAL A 117 -0.16 11.98 -0.01
N ALA A 118 -0.88 11.89 1.10
CA ALA A 118 -1.42 13.06 1.80
C ALA A 118 -0.29 13.99 2.30
N ASP A 119 0.79 13.45 2.84
CA ASP A 119 1.95 14.21 3.29
C ASP A 119 2.73 14.85 2.12
N MET A 120 2.72 14.23 0.94
CA MET A 120 3.26 14.85 -0.28
C MET A 120 2.46 16.05 -0.76
N ILE A 121 1.18 16.17 -0.37
CA ILE A 121 0.27 17.26 -0.72
C ILE A 121 0.29 18.35 0.35
N LYS A 122 0.41 17.95 1.62
CA LYS A 122 0.34 18.84 2.78
C LYS A 122 1.35 19.98 2.68
N GLY A 123 0.85 21.22 2.84
CA GLY A 123 1.67 22.43 2.83
C GLY A 123 2.22 22.85 1.45
N LYS A 124 1.84 22.16 0.36
CA LYS A 124 2.19 22.57 -1.00
C LYS A 124 1.10 23.43 -1.62
N THR A 125 1.50 24.36 -2.49
CA THR A 125 0.54 25.14 -3.28
C THR A 125 -0.10 24.27 -4.37
N PRO A 126 -1.29 24.64 -4.89
CA PRO A 126 -1.93 23.93 -5.99
C PRO A 126 -1.01 23.74 -7.20
N GLU A 127 -0.17 24.73 -7.52
CA GLU A 127 0.77 24.67 -8.64
C GLU A 127 1.89 23.65 -8.39
N ALA A 128 2.42 23.60 -7.16
CA ALA A 128 3.44 22.62 -6.77
C ALA A 128 2.88 21.19 -6.74
N ILE A 129 1.63 21.00 -6.30
CA ILE A 129 0.92 19.72 -6.36
C ILE A 129 0.74 19.29 -7.81
N ARG A 130 0.21 20.17 -8.66
CA ARG A 130 0.03 19.91 -10.10
C ARG A 130 1.34 19.49 -10.76
N LYS A 131 2.44 20.18 -10.47
CA LYS A 131 3.77 19.81 -10.99
C LYS A 131 4.25 18.46 -10.45
N THR A 132 4.08 18.20 -9.15
CA THR A 132 4.53 16.96 -8.51
C THR A 132 3.84 15.73 -9.10
N PHE A 133 2.53 15.81 -9.32
CA PHE A 133 1.71 14.71 -9.83
C PHE A 133 1.49 14.78 -11.34
N ASN A 134 2.17 15.70 -12.04
CA ASN A 134 2.04 15.92 -13.48
C ASN A 134 0.57 16.12 -13.95
N ILE A 135 -0.20 16.88 -13.15
CA ILE A 135 -1.61 17.20 -13.41
C ILE A 135 -1.67 18.50 -14.22
N LYS A 136 -2.39 18.47 -15.34
CA LYS A 136 -2.67 19.66 -16.15
C LYS A 136 -3.71 20.53 -15.46
N ASN A 137 -3.47 21.85 -15.38
CA ASN A 137 -4.52 22.79 -14.99
C ASN A 137 -5.58 22.85 -16.10
N ASP A 138 -6.81 22.48 -15.76
CA ASP A 138 -7.97 22.48 -16.63
C ASP A 138 -8.93 23.65 -16.35
N PHE A 139 -8.65 24.47 -15.34
CA PHE A 139 -9.38 25.72 -15.11
C PHE A 139 -8.98 26.81 -16.10
N THR A 140 -9.96 27.61 -16.49
CA THR A 140 -9.73 28.93 -17.09
C THR A 140 -9.16 29.91 -16.04
N PRO A 141 -8.48 31.00 -16.46
CA PRO A 141 -7.99 32.01 -15.53
C PRO A 141 -9.08 32.58 -14.62
N GLU A 142 -10.28 32.78 -15.17
CA GLU A 142 -11.44 33.30 -14.45
C GLU A 142 -11.94 32.33 -13.37
N GLU A 143 -12.04 31.03 -13.70
CA GLU A 143 -12.45 29.99 -12.73
C GLU A 143 -11.40 29.81 -11.62
N GLU A 144 -10.11 29.87 -11.96
CA GLU A 144 -9.03 29.77 -10.97
C GLU A 144 -9.03 30.96 -10.01
N GLU A 145 -9.30 32.17 -10.50
CA GLU A 145 -9.43 33.37 -9.67
C GLU A 145 -10.66 33.30 -8.75
N GLU A 146 -11.80 32.81 -9.27
CA GLU A 146 -13.01 32.60 -8.48
C GLU A 146 -12.80 31.58 -7.36
N VAL A 147 -12.22 30.41 -7.67
CA VAL A 147 -11.90 29.37 -6.67
C VAL A 147 -10.91 29.90 -5.64
N ARG A 148 -9.89 30.67 -6.05
CA ARG A 148 -8.92 31.28 -5.12
C ARG A 148 -9.58 32.31 -4.19
N ARG A 149 -10.53 33.10 -4.71
CA ARG A 149 -11.30 34.08 -3.92
C ARG A 149 -12.21 33.38 -2.90
N GLU A 150 -12.93 32.33 -3.30
CA GLU A 150 -13.81 31.57 -2.40
C GLU A 150 -13.04 30.86 -1.28
N ASN A 151 -11.84 30.38 -1.59
CA ASN A 151 -10.99 29.64 -0.66
C ASN A 151 -9.90 30.50 -0.01
N ALA A 152 -10.03 31.83 -0.03
CA ALA A 152 -9.04 32.75 0.52
C ALA A 152 -8.71 32.45 2.01
N TRP A 153 -9.68 31.98 2.78
CA TRP A 153 -9.53 31.56 4.18
C TRP A 153 -8.47 30.46 4.40
N ALA A 154 -8.16 29.66 3.38
CA ALA A 154 -7.15 28.59 3.47
C ALA A 154 -5.72 29.11 3.21
N PHE A 155 -5.58 30.38 2.82
CA PHE A 155 -4.32 31.04 2.48
C PHE A 155 -3.98 32.22 3.43
N GLU A 156 -4.82 32.50 4.42
CA GLU A 156 -4.57 33.43 5.54
C GLU A 156 -3.84 32.73 6.70
#